data_AF-A0A1H0K971-F1
#
_entry.id   AF-A0A1H0K971-F1
#
_cell.length_a   1.000
_cell.length_b   1.000
_cell.length_c   1.000
_cell.angle_alpha   90.00
_cell.angle_beta   90.00
_cell.angle_gamma   90.00
#
_symmetry.space_group_name_H-M   'P 1'
#
loop_
_entity.id
_entity.type
_entity.pdbx_description
1 polymer ?
#
loop_
_entity_poly.entity_id
_entity_poly.type
_entity_poly.pdbx_seq_one_letter_code
_entity_poly.pdbx_strand_id
1 'polypeptide(L)'
;MRATSDDPRPARGAVREASTDRPATIDYAPDLDGNADPGEIVWAWVPYEDDPERGKDRPLLVVGREGSRLRALMLSSKTPHDRERDDWLEVGSGSWDRDARVSYLRLDRLFDLGEDDLRREGSILEADRFTLVAAALRERYGWR
;
A
#
# COMPACT_ATOMS: atom_id res chain seq x y z
N MET A 1 -21.21 4.11 15.09
CA MET A 1 -19.95 4.27 15.84
C MET A 1 -19.11 3.02 15.55
N ARG A 2 -18.33 2.99 14.47
CA ARG A 2 -17.46 1.84 14.14
C ARG A 2 -16.19 1.99 14.98
N ALA A 3 -15.88 0.98 15.79
CA ALA A 3 -14.68 0.94 16.61
C ALA A 3 -13.46 1.29 15.75
N THR A 4 -12.68 2.27 16.18
CA THR A 4 -11.29 2.39 15.74
C THR A 4 -10.60 1.14 16.29
N SER A 5 -10.42 0.14 15.42
CA SER A 5 -9.62 -1.05 15.66
C SER A 5 -8.17 -0.61 15.81
N ASP A 6 -7.88 -0.12 16.99
CA ASP A 6 -6.59 0.38 17.39
C ASP A 6 -5.84 -0.80 17.99
N ASP A 7 -4.97 -1.38 17.19
CA ASP A 7 -4.28 -2.60 17.53
C ASP A 7 -2.85 -2.25 17.96
N PRO A 8 -2.39 -2.76 19.12
CA PRO A 8 -0.98 -2.62 19.49
C PRO A 8 -0.11 -3.27 18.43
N ARG A 9 1.09 -2.72 18.24
CA ARG A 9 2.06 -3.26 17.29
C ARG A 9 2.31 -4.75 17.56
N PRO A 10 2.08 -5.64 16.57
CA PRO A 10 2.31 -7.06 16.77
C PRO A 10 3.82 -7.33 16.82
N ALA A 11 4.22 -8.34 17.61
CA ALA A 11 5.63 -8.72 17.76
C ALA A 11 6.28 -9.19 16.44
N ARG A 12 5.46 -9.68 15.51
CA ARG A 12 5.80 -10.05 14.13
C ARG A 12 4.64 -9.67 13.22
N GLY A 13 4.90 -9.46 11.94
CA GLY A 13 3.85 -9.19 10.96
C GLY A 13 3.44 -7.72 10.86
N ALA A 14 4.38 -6.81 11.13
CA ALA A 14 4.18 -5.36 11.06
C ALA A 14 5.14 -4.77 10.04
N VAL A 15 4.58 -4.05 9.08
CA VAL A 15 5.37 -3.43 8.00
C VAL A 15 6.37 -2.40 8.54
N ARG A 16 7.42 -2.15 7.77
CA ARG A 16 8.45 -1.15 8.09
C ARG A 16 8.37 -0.01 7.09
N GLU A 17 8.31 1.22 7.56
CA GLU A 17 8.27 2.39 6.68
C GLU A 17 9.63 2.59 6.01
N ALA A 18 9.60 2.93 4.73
CA ALA A 18 10.77 3.12 3.89
C ALA A 18 10.68 4.46 3.14
N SER A 19 11.82 5.00 2.72
CA SER A 19 11.87 6.24 1.93
C SER A 19 11.50 5.97 0.47
N THR A 20 10.65 6.83 -0.08
CA THR A 20 10.27 6.88 -1.50
C THR A 20 11.32 7.58 -2.38
N ASP A 21 12.22 8.37 -1.79
CA ASP A 21 13.21 9.20 -2.52
C ASP A 21 14.34 8.39 -3.16
N ARG A 22 14.44 7.10 -2.84
CA ARG A 22 15.38 6.19 -3.48
C ARG A 22 14.69 5.50 -4.66
N PRO A 23 15.19 5.67 -5.90
CA PRO A 23 14.65 4.97 -7.05
C PRO A 23 14.59 3.47 -6.81
N ALA A 24 13.41 2.89 -7.02
CA ALA A 24 13.17 1.45 -6.97
C ALA A 24 12.58 0.96 -8.30
N THR A 25 12.62 -0.35 -8.52
CA THR A 25 11.99 -0.98 -9.68
C THR A 25 10.48 -1.10 -9.46
N ILE A 26 9.72 -0.77 -10.49
CA ILE A 26 8.26 -0.93 -10.54
C ILE A 26 7.95 -2.09 -11.47
N ASP A 27 7.23 -3.09 -10.96
CA ASP A 27 6.84 -4.28 -11.71
C ASP A 27 5.33 -4.49 -11.63
N TYR A 28 4.75 -5.09 -12.68
CA TYR A 28 3.37 -5.56 -12.67
C TYR A 28 3.35 -7.01 -13.13
N ALA A 29 3.16 -7.92 -12.18
CA ALA A 29 3.11 -9.35 -12.40
C ALA A 29 2.26 -10.03 -11.31
N PRO A 30 0.98 -9.64 -11.15
CA PRO A 30 0.14 -10.18 -10.09
C PRO A 30 -0.21 -11.65 -10.35
N ASP A 31 -0.16 -12.47 -9.31
CA ASP A 31 -0.55 -13.87 -9.32
C ASP A 31 -1.10 -14.27 -7.94
N LEU A 32 -2.38 -14.65 -7.88
CA LEU A 32 -3.05 -15.00 -6.63
C LEU A 32 -2.70 -16.43 -6.19
N ASP A 33 -1.40 -16.70 -6.01
CA ASP A 33 -0.84 -18.00 -5.62
C ASP A 33 -0.71 -18.18 -4.09
N GLY A 34 -1.04 -17.13 -3.33
CA GLY A 34 -0.92 -17.05 -1.88
C GLY A 34 0.30 -16.25 -1.41
N ASN A 35 1.24 -15.94 -2.30
CA ASN A 35 2.30 -14.97 -2.09
C ASN A 35 1.85 -13.61 -2.63
N ALA A 36 2.38 -12.54 -2.04
CA ALA A 36 2.08 -11.20 -2.50
C ALA A 36 2.99 -10.81 -3.67
N ASP A 37 2.39 -10.34 -4.76
CA ASP A 37 3.11 -9.96 -5.98
C ASP A 37 2.87 -8.50 -6.43
N PRO A 38 3.79 -7.90 -7.20
CA PRO A 38 3.61 -6.56 -7.74
C PRO A 38 2.33 -6.46 -8.60
N GLY A 39 1.47 -5.51 -8.25
CA GLY A 39 0.11 -5.37 -8.81
C GLY A 39 -1.00 -5.82 -7.86
N GLU A 40 -0.67 -6.50 -6.76
CA GLU A 40 -1.64 -6.95 -5.77
C GLU A 40 -1.84 -5.95 -4.62
N ILE A 41 -3.07 -5.90 -4.14
CA ILE A 41 -3.47 -5.16 -2.94
C ILE A 41 -3.62 -6.15 -1.80
N VAL A 42 -2.68 -6.10 -0.85
CA VAL A 42 -2.60 -7.00 0.30
C VAL A 42 -2.96 -6.29 1.59
N TRP A 43 -3.23 -7.05 2.65
CA TRP A 43 -3.57 -6.49 3.95
C TRP A 43 -2.48 -6.77 4.96
N ALA A 44 -2.03 -5.72 5.64
CA ALA A 44 -1.03 -5.81 6.70
C ALA A 44 -1.37 -4.84 7.84
N TRP A 45 -0.76 -5.04 8.99
CA TRP A 45 -0.80 -4.06 10.08
C TRP A 45 0.09 -2.88 9.71
N VAL A 46 -0.48 -1.67 9.66
CA VAL A 46 0.23 -0.44 9.30
C VAL A 46 0.22 0.53 10.48
N PRO A 47 1.40 1.04 10.89
CA PRO A 47 1.49 2.00 11.98
C PRO A 47 0.76 3.31 11.65
N TYR A 48 0.35 4.05 12.67
CA TYR A 48 -0.01 5.45 12.51
C TYR A 48 1.25 6.32 12.34
N GLU A 49 1.07 7.53 11.81
CA GLU A 49 2.17 8.47 11.61
C GLU A 49 2.61 9.15 12.90
N ASP A 50 1.65 9.40 13.79
CA ASP A 50 1.84 10.06 15.08
C ASP A 50 2.35 9.10 16.17
N ASP A 51 2.04 7.82 16.06
CA ASP A 51 2.48 6.79 17.01
C ASP A 51 2.78 5.46 16.29
N PRO A 52 4.06 5.07 16.12
CA PRO A 52 4.44 3.83 15.44
C PRO A 52 4.20 2.55 16.26
N GLU A 53 3.83 2.67 17.54
CA GLU A 53 3.44 1.55 18.41
C GLU A 53 1.95 1.22 18.29
N ARG A 54 1.18 2.09 17.63
CA ARG A 54 -0.24 1.93 17.35
C ARG A 54 -0.51 1.91 15.87
N GLY A 55 -1.56 1.22 15.48
CA GLY A 55 -1.87 1.03 14.07
C GLY A 55 -3.14 0.24 13.87
N LYS A 56 -3.32 -0.17 12.63
CA LYS A 56 -4.48 -0.97 12.23
C LYS A 56 -4.22 -1.70 10.93
N ASP A 57 -5.06 -2.66 10.63
CA ASP A 57 -5.06 -3.34 9.35
C ASP A 57 -5.47 -2.40 8.21
N ARG A 58 -4.65 -2.37 7.16
CA ARG A 58 -4.88 -1.54 5.99
C ARG A 58 -4.51 -2.27 4.69
N PRO A 59 -5.21 -1.95 3.60
CA PRO A 59 -4.79 -2.37 2.27
C PRO A 59 -3.52 -1.62 1.83
N LEU A 60 -2.60 -2.35 1.22
CA LEU A 60 -1.34 -1.87 0.65
C LEU A 60 -1.22 -2.40 -0.79
N LEU A 61 -0.93 -1.55 -1.77
CA LEU A 61 -0.61 -1.97 -3.12
C LEU A 61 0.89 -2.29 -3.20
N VAL A 62 1.22 -3.54 -3.53
CA VAL A 62 2.59 -3.94 -3.87
C VAL A 62 2.94 -3.37 -5.25
N VAL A 63 4.01 -2.58 -5.32
CA VAL A 63 4.44 -1.89 -6.53
C VAL A 63 5.73 -2.46 -7.13
N GLY A 64 6.47 -3.28 -6.38
CA GLY A 64 7.72 -3.85 -6.83
C GLY A 64 8.45 -4.60 -5.72
N ARG A 65 9.68 -5.00 -6.02
CA ARG A 65 10.55 -5.76 -5.10
C ARG A 65 11.92 -5.11 -4.96
N GLU A 66 12.50 -5.20 -3.76
CA GLU A 66 13.90 -4.89 -3.50
C GLU A 66 14.55 -6.07 -2.75
N GLY A 67 15.35 -6.85 -3.48
CA GLY A 67 15.86 -8.12 -2.96
C GLY A 67 14.72 -9.09 -2.63
N SER A 68 14.64 -9.54 -1.38
CA SER A 68 13.58 -10.42 -0.89
C SER A 68 12.38 -9.68 -0.28
N ARG A 69 12.37 -8.33 -0.29
CA ARG A 69 11.31 -7.53 0.31
C ARG A 69 10.40 -6.96 -0.76
N LEU A 70 9.11 -6.91 -0.44
CA LEU A 70 8.11 -6.22 -1.24
C LEU A 70 8.06 -4.75 -0.85
N ARG A 71 7.85 -3.90 -1.86
CA ARG A 71 7.64 -2.46 -1.71
C ARG A 71 6.16 -2.18 -1.93
N ALA A 72 5.48 -1.60 -0.94
CA ALA A 72 4.05 -1.34 -1.05
C ALA A 72 3.62 0.04 -0.54
N LEU A 73 2.65 0.61 -1.24
CA LEU A 73 2.05 1.91 -0.92
C LEU A 73 0.73 1.73 -0.21
N MET A 74 0.44 2.64 0.71
CA MET A 74 -0.77 2.58 1.52
C MET A 74 -2.03 3.04 0.79
N LEU A 75 -3.14 2.30 0.96
CA LEU A 75 -4.46 2.74 0.53
C LEU A 75 -5.27 3.34 1.69
N SER A 76 -6.15 4.28 1.35
CA SER A 76 -7.16 4.86 2.22
C SER A 76 -8.42 5.18 1.44
N SER A 77 -9.58 4.91 2.04
CA SER A 77 -10.88 5.36 1.52
C SER A 77 -11.28 6.75 2.04
N LYS A 78 -10.39 7.43 2.77
CA LYS A 78 -10.62 8.80 3.23
C LYS A 78 -10.18 9.75 2.13
N THR A 79 -11.05 10.69 1.78
CA THR A 79 -10.71 11.77 0.86
C THR A 79 -9.51 12.56 1.42
N PRO A 80 -8.44 12.76 0.62
CA PRO A 80 -7.30 13.58 1.01
C PRO A 80 -7.70 15.01 1.37
N HIS A 81 -6.99 15.64 2.30
CA HIS A 81 -7.12 17.08 2.49
C HIS A 81 -6.43 17.84 1.35
N ASP A 82 -6.93 19.04 1.00
CA ASP A 82 -6.39 19.85 -0.11
C ASP A 82 -4.89 20.12 0.00
N ARG A 83 -4.38 20.26 1.24
CA ARG A 83 -2.97 20.55 1.56
C ARG A 83 -2.00 19.39 1.33
N GLU A 84 -2.51 18.17 1.20
CA GLU A 84 -1.72 16.96 0.92
C GLU A 84 -2.11 16.33 -0.42
N ARG A 85 -2.96 16.99 -1.23
CA ARG A 85 -3.59 16.38 -2.41
C ARG A 85 -2.60 15.76 -3.39
N ASP A 86 -1.42 16.34 -3.53
CA ASP A 86 -0.38 15.86 -4.44
C ASP A 86 0.30 14.57 -3.96
N ASP A 87 0.17 14.24 -2.67
CA ASP A 87 0.64 13.00 -2.04
C ASP A 87 -0.32 11.82 -2.26
N TRP A 88 -1.49 12.08 -2.85
CA TRP A 88 -2.53 11.08 -3.00
C TRP A 88 -2.95 10.90 -4.45
N LEU A 89 -3.03 9.65 -4.89
CA LEU A 89 -3.53 9.25 -6.21
C LEU A 89 -4.84 8.49 -6.04
N GLU A 90 -5.92 8.96 -6.68
CA GLU A 90 -7.16 8.20 -6.74
C GLU A 90 -6.99 6.95 -7.60
N VAL A 91 -7.37 5.79 -7.07
CA VAL A 91 -7.34 4.50 -7.78
C VAL A 91 -8.73 3.90 -7.99
N GLY A 92 -9.78 4.64 -7.62
CA GLY A 92 -11.16 4.19 -7.73
C GLY A 92 -11.52 3.16 -6.66
N SER A 93 -12.54 2.35 -6.93
CA SER A 93 -13.01 1.27 -6.05
C SER A 93 -12.69 -0.11 -6.61
N GLY A 94 -12.68 -1.12 -5.73
CA GLY A 94 -12.47 -2.51 -6.08
C GLY A 94 -12.65 -3.45 -4.90
N SER A 95 -12.42 -4.75 -5.13
CA SER A 95 -12.73 -5.83 -4.18
C SER A 95 -11.91 -5.80 -2.89
N TRP A 96 -10.82 -5.03 -2.84
CA TRP A 96 -10.07 -4.77 -1.61
C TRP A 96 -10.93 -4.10 -0.54
N ASP A 97 -11.87 -3.23 -0.92
CA ASP A 97 -12.82 -2.60 0.01
C ASP A 97 -14.19 -3.27 -0.09
N ARG A 98 -14.64 -3.86 1.03
CA ARG A 98 -15.95 -4.52 1.13
C ARG A 98 -17.13 -3.59 0.88
N ASP A 99 -16.95 -2.30 1.19
CA ASP A 99 -17.97 -1.27 0.99
C ASP A 99 -17.83 -0.62 -0.42
N ALA A 100 -16.93 -1.13 -1.28
CA ALA A 100 -16.66 -0.66 -2.65
C ALA A 100 -16.45 0.86 -2.77
N ARG A 101 -15.82 1.46 -1.76
CA ARG A 101 -15.58 2.90 -1.71
C ARG A 101 -14.42 3.29 -2.60
N VAL A 102 -14.47 4.52 -3.13
CA VAL A 102 -13.33 5.15 -3.80
C VAL A 102 -12.15 5.19 -2.83
N SER A 103 -11.01 4.73 -3.31
CA SER A 103 -9.77 4.61 -2.57
C SER A 103 -8.67 5.45 -3.22
N TYR A 104 -7.75 5.90 -2.38
CA TYR A 104 -6.61 6.72 -2.72
C TYR A 104 -5.34 6.01 -2.26
N LEU A 105 -4.32 5.98 -3.11
CA LEU A 105 -2.96 5.59 -2.74
C LEU A 105 -2.21 6.78 -2.20
N ARG A 106 -1.50 6.58 -1.10
CA ARG A 106 -0.57 7.55 -0.56
C ARG A 106 0.82 7.32 -1.14
N LEU A 107 1.25 8.20 -2.03
CA LEU A 107 2.46 8.07 -2.84
C LEU A 107 3.75 8.32 -2.05
N ASP A 108 3.70 9.07 -0.96
CA ASP A 108 4.85 9.38 -0.09
C ASP A 108 5.04 8.40 1.07
N ARG A 109 4.14 7.41 1.21
CA ARG A 109 4.11 6.49 2.34
C ARG A 109 4.33 5.04 1.92
N LEU A 110 5.61 4.70 1.81
CA LEU A 110 6.10 3.41 1.35
C LEU A 110 6.45 2.48 2.50
N PHE A 111 6.17 1.20 2.30
CA PHE A 111 6.46 0.16 3.26
C PHE A 111 7.23 -1.00 2.64
N ASP A 112 8.12 -1.57 3.45
CA ASP A 112 8.77 -2.85 3.21
C ASP A 112 8.00 -3.97 3.91
N LEU A 113 7.67 -5.01 3.15
CA LEU A 113 6.96 -6.20 3.63
C LEU A 113 7.81 -7.45 3.39
N GLY A 114 7.85 -8.34 4.39
CA GLY A 114 8.17 -9.75 4.20
C GLY A 114 6.90 -10.58 4.06
N GLU A 115 7.06 -11.86 3.71
CA GLU A 115 5.95 -12.82 3.57
C GLU A 115 5.15 -12.96 4.87
N ASP A 116 5.83 -12.95 6.03
CA ASP A 116 5.20 -13.03 7.36
C ASP A 116 4.39 -11.77 7.77
N ASP A 117 4.44 -10.69 6.97
CA ASP A 117 3.73 -9.44 7.24
C ASP A 117 2.30 -9.41 6.68
N LEU A 118 1.92 -10.42 5.91
CA LEU A 118 0.61 -10.54 5.26
C LEU A 118 -0.43 -11.11 6.24
N ARG A 119 -1.56 -10.42 6.38
CA ARG A 119 -2.66 -10.82 7.27
C ARG A 119 -3.88 -11.36 6.53
N ARG A 120 -4.01 -11.07 5.23
CA ARG A 120 -5.07 -11.59 4.36
C ARG A 120 -4.60 -11.61 2.90
N GLU A 121 -5.04 -12.63 2.17
CA GLU A 121 -4.93 -12.68 0.70
C GLU A 121 -5.50 -11.42 0.05
N GLY A 122 -4.79 -11.00 -1.00
CA GLY A 122 -5.02 -9.74 -1.66
C GLY A 122 -6.07 -9.77 -2.76
N SER A 123 -6.13 -8.66 -3.50
CA SER A 123 -6.87 -8.53 -4.75
C SER A 123 -5.98 -7.87 -5.79
N ILE A 124 -6.14 -8.21 -7.05
CA ILE A 124 -5.35 -7.59 -8.13
C ILE A 124 -5.89 -6.18 -8.43
N LEU A 125 -5.01 -5.19 -8.51
CA LEU A 125 -5.32 -3.88 -9.11
C LEU A 125 -5.22 -3.99 -10.63
N GLU A 126 -6.20 -3.46 -11.35
CA GLU A 126 -6.24 -3.54 -12.81
C GLU A 126 -5.02 -2.84 -13.46
N ALA A 127 -4.47 -3.45 -14.51
CA ALA A 127 -3.23 -3.01 -15.17
C ALA A 127 -3.25 -1.53 -15.60
N ASP A 128 -4.38 -1.03 -16.10
CA ASP A 128 -4.52 0.38 -16.51
C ASP A 128 -4.39 1.33 -15.32
N ARG A 129 -4.95 0.95 -14.16
CA ARG A 129 -4.82 1.74 -12.92
C ARG A 129 -3.40 1.65 -12.38
N PHE A 130 -2.80 0.46 -12.41
CA PHE A 130 -1.39 0.29 -12.02
C PHE A 130 -0.45 1.14 -12.88
N THR A 131 -0.74 1.27 -14.17
CA THR A 131 0.04 2.15 -15.08
C THR A 131 0.03 3.61 -14.61
N LEU A 132 -1.09 4.11 -14.08
CA LEU A 132 -1.17 5.46 -13.50
C LEU A 132 -0.31 5.58 -12.24
N VAL A 133 -0.31 4.56 -11.38
CA VAL A 133 0.56 4.51 -10.18
C VAL A 133 2.03 4.55 -10.59
N ALA A 134 2.42 3.71 -11.54
CA ALA A 134 3.78 3.63 -12.03
C ALA A 134 4.24 4.97 -12.64
N ALA A 135 3.37 5.62 -13.42
CA ALA A 135 3.65 6.94 -13.98
C ALA A 135 3.89 7.99 -12.88
N ALA A 136 3.03 8.04 -11.86
CA ALA A 136 3.16 8.99 -10.75
C ALA A 136 4.46 8.78 -9.96
N LEU A 137 4.85 7.53 -9.68
CA LEU A 137 6.11 7.21 -9.00
C LEU A 137 7.34 7.58 -9.83
N ARG A 138 7.30 7.35 -11.14
CA ARG A 138 8.37 7.74 -12.07
C ARG A 138 8.54 9.25 -12.11
N GLU A 139 7.45 9.98 -12.27
CA GLU A 139 7.45 11.44 -12.36
C GLU A 139 7.96 12.09 -11.07
N ARG A 140 7.48 11.60 -9.92
CA ARG A 140 7.75 12.24 -8.63
C ARG A 140 9.06 11.81 -7.98
N TYR A 141 9.44 10.55 -8.11
CA TYR A 141 10.55 9.95 -7.37
C TYR A 141 11.62 9.31 -8.25
N GLY A 142 11.46 9.32 -9.58
CA GLY A 142 12.46 8.79 -10.50
C GLY A 142 12.62 7.26 -10.48
N TRP A 143 11.58 6.55 -10.05
CA TRP A 143 11.53 5.08 -10.08
C TRP A 143 11.58 4.53 -11.51
N ARG A 144 11.83 3.23 -11.70
CA ARG A 144 12.02 2.63 -13.03
C ARG A 144 11.07 1.47 -13.27
#